data_AF-X0UH16-F1
#
_entry.id   AF-X0UH16-F1
#
_cell.length_a   1.000
_cell.length_b   1.000
_cell.length_c   1.000
_cell.angle_alpha   90.00
_cell.angle_beta   90.00
_cell.angle_gamma   90.00
#
_symmetry.space_group_name_H-M   'P 1'
#
loop_
_entity.id
_entity.type
_entity.pdbx_description
1 polymer ?
#
loop_
_entity_poly.entity_id
_entity_poly.type
_entity_poly.pdbx_seq_one_letter_code
_entity_poly.pdbx_strand_id
1 'polypeptide(L)'
;MLKKIELENFRNYQKFSLEFNQITILLGPNGAGKTNIIEAIYLLSAGRSWRTSKDSQAINWQSSWAKIKAEIVNKKKTQIEMIIQRIATLKYPQNKILKINAVKKKLTNLFGELVVVLFSPEEIQLIDGSPNLRRRNLDILLCQIDKVYTLALLDYGKILRGRNRLLFFIKGGRAKINELDFWDEKLITLGSFIIKKRKQAIDNLNENLTDIYKTIAGTGES
;
A
#
# COMPACT_ATOMS: atom_id res chain seq x y z
N MET A 1 -17.36 -2.60 -4.87
CA MET A 1 -17.61 -3.64 -3.87
C MET A 1 -16.76 -4.86 -4.19
N LEU A 2 -16.02 -5.38 -3.21
CA LEU A 2 -15.38 -6.70 -3.32
C LEU A 2 -16.48 -7.78 -3.31
N LYS A 3 -16.50 -8.66 -4.31
CA LYS A 3 -17.50 -9.74 -4.42
C LYS A 3 -16.93 -11.11 -4.11
N LYS A 4 -15.67 -11.35 -4.45
CA LYS A 4 -15.02 -12.64 -4.23
C LYS A 4 -13.53 -12.46 -4.03
N ILE A 5 -12.94 -13.30 -3.18
CA ILE A 5 -11.49 -13.48 -3.09
C ILE A 5 -11.14 -14.96 -3.23
N GLU A 6 -10.06 -15.23 -3.97
CA GLU A 6 -9.47 -16.55 -4.14
C GLU A 6 -8.00 -16.45 -3.71
N LEU A 7 -7.59 -17.34 -2.82
CA LEU A 7 -6.23 -17.44 -2.30
C LEU A 7 -5.63 -18.77 -2.69
N GLU A 8 -4.38 -18.76 -3.10
CA GLU A 8 -3.62 -19.96 -3.40
C GLU A 8 -2.20 -19.81 -2.87
N ASN A 9 -1.74 -20.78 -2.09
CA ASN A 9 -0.43 -20.77 -1.42
C ASN A 9 -0.14 -19.47 -0.63
N PHE A 10 -1.18 -18.83 -0.09
CA PHE A 10 -1.08 -17.58 0.66
C PHE A 10 -1.18 -17.84 2.16
N ARG A 11 -0.12 -17.52 2.91
CA ARG A 11 -0.01 -17.81 4.35
C ARG A 11 -0.37 -19.28 4.65
N ASN A 12 -1.39 -19.54 5.46
CA ASN A 12 -1.84 -20.87 5.82
C ASN A 12 -2.85 -21.48 4.81
N TYR A 13 -3.23 -20.75 3.75
CA TYR A 13 -4.16 -21.26 2.73
C TYR A 13 -3.40 -21.90 1.56
N GLN A 14 -3.60 -23.20 1.33
CA GLN A 14 -3.19 -23.86 0.08
C GLN A 14 -4.12 -23.46 -1.07
N LYS A 15 -5.43 -23.58 -0.86
CA LYS A 15 -6.48 -23.09 -1.77
C LYS A 15 -7.69 -22.65 -0.94
N PHE A 16 -8.19 -21.47 -1.20
CA PHE A 16 -9.35 -20.91 -0.48
C PHE A 16 -10.13 -19.97 -1.39
N SER A 17 -11.45 -19.94 -1.22
CA SER A 17 -12.34 -19.05 -1.95
C SER A 17 -13.45 -18.57 -1.00
N LEU A 18 -13.75 -17.27 -1.04
CA LEU A 18 -14.81 -16.67 -0.25
C LEU A 18 -15.55 -15.63 -1.09
N GLU A 19 -16.88 -15.70 -1.07
CA GLU A 19 -17.76 -14.67 -1.62
C GLU A 19 -18.20 -13.71 -0.51
N PHE A 20 -18.29 -12.43 -0.85
CA PHE A 20 -18.58 -11.37 0.11
C PHE A 20 -19.97 -10.81 -0.11
N ASN A 21 -20.67 -10.63 1.01
CA ASN A 21 -21.88 -9.84 1.11
C ASN A 21 -21.52 -8.40 1.52
N GLN A 22 -22.52 -7.54 1.71
CA GLN A 22 -22.30 -6.18 2.21
C GLN A 22 -21.64 -6.19 3.60
N ILE A 23 -22.08 -7.12 4.45
CA ILE A 23 -21.48 -7.41 5.75
C ILE A 23 -21.05 -8.88 5.73
N THR A 24 -19.79 -9.13 6.06
CA THR A 24 -19.22 -10.48 6.14
C THR A 24 -18.51 -10.63 7.47
N ILE A 25 -18.98 -11.58 8.28
CA ILE A 25 -18.41 -11.87 9.59
C ILE A 25 -17.55 -13.14 9.46
N LEU A 26 -16.28 -13.03 9.83
CA LEU A 26 -15.34 -14.15 9.86
C LEU A 26 -15.26 -14.69 11.28
N LEU A 27 -15.75 -15.92 11.50
CA LEU A 27 -15.74 -16.58 12.81
C LEU A 27 -14.80 -17.79 12.81
N GLY A 28 -14.24 -18.10 13.98
CA GLY A 28 -13.38 -19.25 14.17
C GLY A 28 -12.30 -19.00 15.23
N PRO A 29 -11.50 -20.02 15.58
CA PRO A 29 -10.46 -19.89 16.60
C PRO A 29 -9.32 -18.95 16.16
N ASN A 30 -8.53 -18.50 17.12
CA ASN A 30 -7.30 -17.75 16.85
C ASN A 30 -6.35 -18.61 16.00
N GLY A 31 -5.64 -17.99 15.07
CA GLY A 31 -4.77 -18.71 14.13
C GLY A 31 -5.48 -19.38 12.95
N ALA A 32 -6.82 -19.39 12.88
CA ALA A 32 -7.57 -20.00 11.77
C ALA A 32 -7.36 -19.34 10.39
N GLY A 33 -6.64 -18.22 10.31
CA GLY A 33 -6.38 -17.50 9.06
C GLY A 33 -7.32 -16.35 8.75
N LYS A 34 -8.27 -16.01 9.64
CA LYS A 34 -9.18 -14.86 9.48
C LYS A 34 -8.44 -13.56 9.11
N THR A 35 -7.37 -13.26 9.85
CA THR A 35 -6.52 -12.09 9.59
C THR A 35 -5.74 -12.20 8.28
N ASN A 36 -5.45 -13.41 7.79
CA ASN A 36 -4.78 -13.62 6.51
C ASN A 36 -5.73 -13.28 5.34
N ILE A 37 -7.03 -13.51 5.47
CA ILE A 37 -8.03 -13.06 4.47
C ILE A 37 -8.01 -11.53 4.39
N ILE A 38 -8.08 -10.85 5.54
CA ILE A 38 -7.99 -9.38 5.62
C ILE A 38 -6.65 -8.92 5.02
N GLU A 39 -5.55 -9.65 5.27
CA GLU A 39 -4.22 -9.37 4.71
C GLU A 39 -4.20 -9.42 3.21
N ALA A 40 -4.82 -10.43 2.62
CA ALA A 40 -4.91 -10.55 1.18
C ALA A 40 -5.69 -9.38 0.56
N ILE A 41 -6.80 -8.97 1.17
CA ILE A 41 -7.62 -7.82 0.73
C ILE A 41 -6.79 -6.53 0.79
N TYR A 42 -6.15 -6.25 1.92
CA TYR A 42 -5.34 -5.05 2.09
C TYR A 42 -4.15 -5.02 1.13
N LEU A 43 -3.52 -6.17 0.89
CA LEU A 43 -2.38 -6.28 -0.02
C LEU A 43 -2.79 -5.96 -1.47
N LEU A 44 -4.00 -6.34 -1.89
CA LEU A 44 -4.59 -5.92 -3.18
C LEU A 44 -4.98 -4.44 -3.25
N SER A 45 -5.03 -3.73 -2.13
CA SER A 45 -5.36 -2.30 -2.07
C SER A 45 -4.10 -1.44 -1.98
N ALA A 46 -3.25 -1.73 -1.00
CA ALA A 46 -2.06 -0.97 -0.66
C ALA A 46 -0.79 -1.47 -1.37
N GLY A 47 -0.84 -2.63 -2.04
CA GLY A 47 0.30 -3.24 -2.71
C GLY A 47 1.34 -3.87 -1.77
N ARG A 48 1.06 -3.92 -0.46
CA ARG A 48 1.96 -4.43 0.59
C ARG A 48 1.15 -4.94 1.78
N SER A 49 1.77 -5.81 2.57
CA SER A 49 1.21 -6.20 3.87
C SER A 49 1.32 -5.06 4.90
N TRP A 50 0.36 -4.98 5.81
CA TRP A 50 0.49 -4.18 7.03
C TRP A 50 1.26 -4.92 8.13
N ARG A 51 1.24 -6.26 8.11
CA ARG A 51 1.84 -7.14 9.14
C ARG A 51 3.34 -7.38 8.93
N THR A 52 3.82 -7.34 7.69
CA THR A 52 5.22 -7.64 7.36
C THR A 52 5.79 -6.72 6.29
N SER A 53 7.09 -6.46 6.38
CA SER A 53 7.87 -5.75 5.36
C SER A 53 8.36 -6.65 4.23
N LYS A 54 8.37 -7.98 4.42
CA LYS A 54 8.88 -8.95 3.44
C LYS A 54 7.73 -9.68 2.76
N ASP A 55 7.55 -9.41 1.47
CA ASP A 55 6.49 -10.04 0.66
C ASP A 55 6.58 -11.57 0.63
N SER A 56 7.79 -12.14 0.72
CA SER A 56 8.00 -13.59 0.76
C SER A 56 7.37 -14.26 1.99
N GLN A 57 7.12 -13.53 3.08
CA GLN A 57 6.44 -14.07 4.25
C GLN A 57 4.93 -14.25 4.04
N ALA A 58 4.36 -13.63 2.99
CA ALA A 58 2.99 -13.86 2.59
C ALA A 58 2.80 -15.22 1.88
N ILE A 59 3.89 -15.86 1.46
CA ILE A 59 3.89 -17.14 0.76
C ILE A 59 3.80 -18.29 1.77
N ASN A 60 3.00 -19.30 1.46
CA ASN A 60 2.97 -20.54 2.21
C ASN A 60 4.38 -21.15 2.28
N TRP A 61 4.76 -21.69 3.44
CA TRP A 61 6.12 -22.11 3.71
C TRP A 61 6.60 -23.24 2.78
N GLN A 62 5.66 -24.10 2.36
CA GLN A 62 5.88 -25.23 1.45
C GLN A 62 5.80 -24.83 -0.03
N SER A 63 5.66 -23.54 -0.34
CA SER A 63 5.49 -23.04 -1.70
C SER A 63 6.57 -22.03 -2.08
N SER A 64 6.79 -21.87 -3.39
CA SER A 64 7.68 -20.87 -3.97
C SER A 64 6.94 -19.61 -4.47
N TRP A 65 5.61 -19.63 -4.41
CA TRP A 65 4.75 -18.54 -4.87
C TRP A 65 3.42 -18.53 -4.12
N ALA A 66 2.73 -17.40 -4.15
CA ALA A 66 1.37 -17.21 -3.68
C ALA A 66 0.56 -16.41 -4.70
N LYS A 67 -0.75 -16.60 -4.72
CA LYS A 67 -1.67 -15.82 -5.55
C LYS A 67 -2.86 -15.36 -4.73
N ILE A 68 -3.19 -14.09 -4.94
CA ILE A 68 -4.41 -13.47 -4.43
C ILE A 68 -5.17 -12.98 -5.65
N LYS A 69 -6.42 -13.36 -5.78
CA LYS A 69 -7.29 -12.93 -6.87
C LYS A 69 -8.60 -12.41 -6.28
N ALA A 70 -9.04 -11.26 -6.74
CA ALA A 70 -10.27 -10.63 -6.29
C ALA A 70 -11.16 -10.24 -7.46
N GLU A 71 -12.46 -10.39 -7.27
CA GLU A 71 -13.49 -9.83 -8.13
C GLU A 71 -14.09 -8.60 -7.47
N ILE A 72 -14.07 -7.48 -8.19
CA ILE A 72 -14.56 -6.19 -7.73
C ILE A 72 -15.64 -5.72 -8.68
N VAL A 73 -16.79 -5.33 -8.13
CA VAL A 73 -17.91 -4.78 -8.88
C VAL A 73 -18.14 -3.34 -8.41
N ASN A 74 -17.76 -2.39 -9.26
CA ASN A 74 -18.07 -0.95 -9.14
C ASN A 74 -18.93 -0.55 -10.36
N LYS A 75 -18.63 0.57 -11.04
CA LYS A 75 -19.22 0.94 -12.34
C LYS A 75 -19.00 -0.14 -13.42
N LYS A 76 -17.96 -0.96 -13.27
CA LYS A 76 -17.64 -2.12 -14.11
C LYS A 76 -17.13 -3.26 -13.24
N LYS A 77 -17.23 -4.48 -13.76
CA LYS A 77 -16.59 -5.67 -13.17
C LYS A 77 -15.09 -5.63 -13.51
N THR A 78 -14.26 -5.70 -12.48
CA THR A 78 -12.79 -5.75 -12.58
C THR A 78 -12.30 -6.96 -11.81
N GLN A 79 -11.36 -7.69 -12.39
CA GLN A 79 -10.63 -8.76 -11.72
C GLN A 79 -9.19 -8.32 -11.49
N ILE A 80 -8.75 -8.37 -10.23
CA ILE A 80 -7.36 -8.13 -9.85
C ILE A 80 -6.73 -9.46 -9.46
N GLU A 81 -5.55 -9.75 -9.98
CA GLU A 81 -4.73 -10.89 -9.59
C GLU A 81 -3.33 -10.39 -9.24
N MET A 82 -2.87 -10.71 -8.03
CA MET A 82 -1.49 -10.52 -7.61
C MET A 82 -0.83 -11.86 -7.36
N ILE A 83 0.29 -12.10 -8.04
CA ILE A 83 1.16 -13.26 -7.81
C ILE A 83 2.42 -12.76 -7.11
N ILE A 84 2.77 -13.39 -6.00
CA ILE A 84 3.99 -13.12 -5.22
C ILE A 84 4.91 -14.32 -5.39
N GLN A 85 6.18 -14.09 -5.70
CA GLN A 85 7.20 -15.11 -5.89
C GLN A 85 8.28 -14.97 -4.82
N ARG A 86 8.78 -16.11 -4.33
CA ARG A 86 9.82 -16.13 -3.28
C ARG A 86 11.15 -15.57 -3.81
N ILE A 87 11.41 -15.79 -5.10
CA ILE A 87 12.63 -15.37 -5.81
C ILE A 87 12.23 -14.82 -7.18
N ALA A 88 12.84 -13.70 -7.60
CA ALA A 88 12.69 -13.15 -8.94
C ALA A 88 13.29 -14.10 -9.97
N THR A 89 12.63 -14.23 -11.12
CA THR A 89 13.09 -15.08 -12.23
C THR A 89 13.47 -14.21 -13.42
N LEU A 90 14.16 -14.77 -14.42
CA LEU A 90 14.43 -14.02 -15.67
C LEU A 90 13.12 -13.55 -16.34
N LYS A 91 12.07 -14.36 -16.28
CA LYS A 91 10.73 -14.02 -16.79
C LYS A 91 10.04 -12.93 -15.96
N TYR A 92 10.35 -12.86 -14.67
CA TYR A 92 9.74 -11.94 -13.71
C TYR A 92 10.83 -11.37 -12.80
N PRO A 93 11.49 -10.27 -13.21
CA PRO A 93 12.60 -9.68 -12.45
C PRO A 93 12.14 -9.03 -11.13
N GLN A 94 10.83 -8.98 -10.88
CA GLN A 94 10.24 -8.53 -9.62
C GLN A 94 9.51 -9.68 -8.96
N ASN A 95 9.55 -9.71 -7.62
CA ASN A 95 8.88 -10.73 -6.82
C ASN A 95 7.34 -10.60 -6.81
N LYS A 96 6.78 -9.60 -7.49
CA LYS A 96 5.34 -9.37 -7.60
C LYS A 96 4.92 -9.16 -9.04
N ILE A 97 3.84 -9.81 -9.43
CA ILE A 97 3.21 -9.68 -10.74
C ILE A 97 1.77 -9.27 -10.51
N LEU A 98 1.36 -8.16 -11.12
CA LEU A 98 -0.02 -7.72 -11.14
C LEU A 98 -0.66 -8.04 -12.50
N LYS A 99 -1.86 -8.59 -12.47
CA LYS A 99 -2.75 -8.64 -13.62
C LYS A 99 -4.08 -7.97 -13.27
N ILE A 100 -4.61 -7.22 -14.23
CA ILE A 100 -5.96 -6.65 -14.17
C ILE A 100 -6.70 -7.17 -15.40
N ASN A 101 -7.83 -7.85 -15.19
CA ASN A 101 -8.60 -8.53 -16.23
C ASN A 101 -7.72 -9.46 -17.08
N ALA A 102 -6.96 -10.34 -16.41
CA ALA A 102 -5.98 -11.26 -16.99
C ALA A 102 -4.79 -10.63 -17.74
N VAL A 103 -4.73 -9.30 -17.88
CA VAL A 103 -3.62 -8.59 -18.55
C VAL A 103 -2.60 -8.12 -17.53
N LYS A 104 -1.31 -8.41 -17.76
CA LYS A 104 -0.21 -7.94 -16.92
C LYS A 104 -0.15 -6.40 -16.90
N LYS A 105 -0.03 -5.80 -15.72
CA LYS A 105 0.07 -4.34 -15.51
C LYS A 105 1.26 -4.00 -14.59
N LYS A 106 1.64 -2.72 -14.54
CA LYS A 106 2.63 -2.24 -13.56
C LYS A 106 1.98 -2.26 -12.17
N LEU A 107 2.74 -2.53 -11.11
CA LEU A 107 2.21 -2.51 -9.74
C LEU A 107 1.55 -1.18 -9.37
N THR A 108 2.00 -0.08 -9.95
CA THR A 108 1.42 1.26 -9.78
C THR A 108 -0.02 1.36 -10.29
N ASN A 109 -0.46 0.45 -11.17
CA ASN A 109 -1.84 0.36 -11.63
C ASN A 109 -2.77 -0.30 -10.61
N LEU A 110 -2.27 -0.84 -9.51
CA LEU A 110 -3.08 -1.40 -8.43
C LEU A 110 -3.85 -0.30 -7.69
N PHE A 111 -3.18 0.82 -7.47
CA PHE A 111 -3.70 1.92 -6.67
C PHE A 111 -4.94 2.53 -7.32
N GLY A 112 -6.04 2.54 -6.56
CA GLY A 112 -7.36 3.01 -6.99
C GLY A 112 -8.30 1.94 -7.55
N GLU A 113 -7.83 0.71 -7.78
CA GLU A 113 -8.71 -0.37 -8.25
C GLU A 113 -9.55 -0.97 -7.10
N LEU A 114 -8.96 -1.04 -5.91
CA LEU A 114 -9.62 -1.36 -4.66
C LEU A 114 -9.21 -0.28 -3.63
N VAL A 115 -10.19 0.26 -2.91
CA VAL A 115 -9.95 1.18 -1.79
C VAL A 115 -10.35 0.45 -0.52
N VAL A 116 -9.44 0.39 0.44
CA VAL A 116 -9.60 -0.34 1.70
C VAL A 116 -9.13 0.54 2.84
N VAL A 117 -10.02 0.69 3.83
CA VAL A 117 -9.67 1.18 5.16
C VAL A 117 -9.60 -0.04 6.06
N LEU A 118 -8.45 -0.24 6.69
CA LEU A 118 -8.23 -1.30 7.66
C LEU A 118 -8.34 -0.68 9.05
N PHE A 119 -9.21 -1.22 9.89
CA PHE A 119 -9.20 -0.92 11.31
C PHE A 119 -8.49 -2.06 12.03
N SER A 120 -7.41 -1.78 12.76
CA SER A 120 -6.66 -2.81 13.48
C SER A 120 -6.18 -2.32 14.85
N PRO A 121 -6.03 -3.22 15.85
CA PRO A 121 -5.57 -2.82 17.19
C PRO A 121 -4.20 -2.13 17.17
N GLU A 122 -3.35 -2.47 16.19
CA GLU A 122 -2.03 -1.88 16.03
C GLU A 122 -2.05 -0.41 15.57
N GLU A 123 -3.21 0.14 15.17
CA GLU A 123 -3.36 1.53 14.77
C GLU A 123 -3.13 2.52 15.92
N ILE A 124 -3.16 2.09 17.19
CA ILE A 124 -2.72 2.92 18.33
C ILE A 124 -1.29 3.46 18.11
N GLN A 125 -0.45 2.72 17.39
CA GLN A 125 0.90 3.18 17.04
C GLN A 125 0.92 4.42 16.15
N LEU A 126 -0.19 4.82 15.53
CA LEU A 126 -0.28 6.11 14.84
C LEU A 126 -0.13 7.28 15.82
N ILE A 127 -0.61 7.12 17.05
CA ILE A 127 -0.60 8.11 18.12
C ILE A 127 0.82 8.18 18.70
N ASP A 128 1.27 7.08 19.31
CA ASP A 128 2.53 7.05 20.09
C ASP A 128 3.77 6.61 19.28
N GLY A 129 3.58 6.28 18.00
CA GLY A 129 4.67 5.79 17.15
C GLY A 129 5.47 6.89 16.47
N SER A 130 6.48 6.44 15.70
CA SER A 130 7.39 7.35 15.00
C SER A 130 6.69 8.19 13.91
N PRO A 131 7.22 9.38 13.58
CA PRO A 131 6.72 10.19 12.45
C PRO A 131 6.74 9.46 11.09
N ASN A 132 7.65 8.50 10.92
CA ASN A 132 7.73 7.66 9.72
C ASN A 132 6.45 6.83 9.54
N LEU A 133 5.88 6.32 10.63
CA LEU A 133 4.67 5.52 10.58
C LEU A 133 3.47 6.37 10.14
N ARG A 134 3.28 7.55 10.73
CA ARG A 134 2.23 8.50 10.33
C ARG A 134 2.33 8.90 8.86
N ARG A 135 3.54 9.31 8.41
CA ARG A 135 3.78 9.66 6.99
C ARG A 135 3.43 8.51 6.05
N ARG A 136 3.87 7.30 6.39
CA ARG A 136 3.61 6.11 5.58
C ARG A 136 2.13 5.78 5.47
N ASN A 137 1.38 5.91 6.56
CA ASN A 137 -0.07 5.67 6.53
C ASN A 137 -0.78 6.72 5.69
N LEU A 138 -0.44 8.00 5.84
CA LEU A 138 -0.97 9.06 4.98
C LEU A 138 -0.64 8.83 3.50
N ASP A 139 0.58 8.40 3.19
CA ASP A 139 0.97 8.07 1.83
C ASP A 139 0.16 6.90 1.25
N ILE A 140 -0.09 5.86 2.04
CA ILE A 140 -0.90 4.71 1.60
C ILE A 140 -2.35 5.14 1.33
N LEU A 141 -2.93 5.98 2.18
CA LEU A 141 -4.26 6.53 1.97
C LEU A 141 -4.33 7.36 0.68
N LEU A 142 -3.40 8.30 0.50
CA LEU A 142 -3.37 9.17 -0.68
C LEU A 142 -3.11 8.39 -1.96
N CYS A 143 -2.24 7.39 -1.94
CA CYS A 143 -1.99 6.55 -3.11
C CYS A 143 -3.26 5.80 -3.56
N GLN A 144 -4.09 5.34 -2.64
CA GLN A 144 -5.34 4.63 -2.99
C GLN A 144 -6.36 5.52 -3.71
N ILE A 145 -6.32 6.84 -3.54
CA ILE A 145 -7.33 7.76 -4.07
C ILE A 145 -6.80 8.76 -5.11
N ASP A 146 -5.49 9.01 -5.15
CA ASP A 146 -4.85 9.98 -6.05
C ASP A 146 -3.68 9.32 -6.81
N LYS A 147 -3.94 9.02 -8.09
CA LYS A 147 -2.94 8.43 -8.98
C LYS A 147 -1.81 9.40 -9.32
N VAL A 148 -2.09 10.72 -9.38
CA VAL A 148 -1.07 11.73 -9.65
C VAL A 148 -0.12 11.82 -8.46
N TYR A 149 -0.66 11.80 -7.24
CA TYR A 149 0.12 11.69 -6.01
C TYR A 149 1.01 10.44 -5.99
N THR A 150 0.45 9.29 -6.36
CA THR A 150 1.19 8.03 -6.42
C THR A 150 2.41 8.14 -7.34
N LEU A 151 2.22 8.67 -8.55
CA LEU A 151 3.32 8.85 -9.51
C LEU A 151 4.37 9.83 -8.98
N ALA A 152 3.93 10.97 -8.45
CA ALA A 152 4.83 11.97 -7.87
C ALA A 152 5.66 11.40 -6.71
N LEU A 153 5.07 10.59 -5.83
CA LEU A 153 5.76 9.96 -4.70
C LEU A 153 6.81 8.95 -5.16
N LEU A 154 6.50 8.15 -6.19
CA LEU A 154 7.43 7.18 -6.76
C LEU A 154 8.61 7.87 -7.43
N ASP A 155 8.33 8.92 -8.21
CA ASP A 155 9.35 9.72 -8.87
C ASP A 155 10.22 10.45 -7.84
N TYR A 156 9.62 11.05 -6.80
CA TYR A 156 10.35 11.68 -5.70
C TYR A 156 11.34 10.70 -5.06
N GLY A 157 10.89 9.48 -4.75
CA GLY A 157 11.75 8.44 -4.21
C GLY A 157 12.89 8.02 -5.16
N LYS A 158 12.64 7.99 -6.47
CA LYS A 158 13.67 7.70 -7.48
C LYS A 158 14.71 8.82 -7.56
N ILE A 159 14.26 10.08 -7.62
CA ILE A 159 15.12 11.26 -7.65
C ILE A 159 15.97 11.33 -6.39
N LEU A 160 15.38 11.13 -5.20
CA LEU A 160 16.10 11.15 -3.94
C LEU A 160 17.21 10.09 -3.88
N ARG A 161 16.94 8.86 -4.36
CA ARG A 161 17.97 7.80 -4.43
C ARG A 161 19.10 8.16 -5.39
N GLY A 162 18.77 8.75 -6.54
CA GLY A 162 19.78 9.19 -7.50
C GLY A 162 20.66 10.30 -6.94
N ARG A 163 20.07 11.30 -6.27
CA ARG A 163 20.80 12.33 -5.53
C ARG A 163 21.71 11.76 -4.46
N ASN A 164 21.22 10.83 -3.64
CA ASN A 164 22.03 10.20 -2.59
C ASN A 164 23.23 9.42 -3.18
N ARG A 165 23.06 8.81 -4.35
CA ARG A 165 24.15 8.17 -5.07
C ARG A 165 25.16 9.18 -5.60
N LEU A 166 24.69 10.31 -6.15
CA LEU A 166 25.56 11.40 -6.60
C LEU A 166 26.39 11.97 -5.44
N LEU A 167 25.79 12.19 -4.27
CA LEU A 167 26.51 12.61 -3.06
C LEU A 167 27.64 11.64 -2.68
N PHE A 168 27.40 10.33 -2.81
CA PHE A 168 28.43 9.32 -2.59
C PHE A 168 29.59 9.44 -3.58
N PHE A 169 29.30 9.72 -4.87
CA PHE A 169 30.33 9.92 -5.88
C PHE A 169 31.11 11.24 -5.71
N ILE A 170 30.44 12.31 -5.31
CA ILE A 170 31.08 13.60 -4.98
C ILE A 170 32.08 13.39 -3.85
N LYS A 171 31.67 12.70 -2.77
CA LYS A 171 32.57 12.36 -1.66
C LYS A 171 33.80 11.57 -2.12
N GLY A 172 33.66 10.75 -3.14
CA GLY A 172 34.75 9.97 -3.74
C GLY A 172 35.52 10.68 -4.87
N GLY A 173 35.26 11.97 -5.14
CA GLY A 173 35.91 12.74 -6.20
C GLY A 173 35.54 12.33 -7.63
N ARG A 174 34.46 11.54 -7.82
CA ARG A 174 34.03 11.02 -9.13
C ARG A 174 32.92 11.83 -9.80
N ALA A 175 32.44 12.86 -9.12
CA ALA A 175 31.40 13.76 -9.60
C ALA A 175 31.56 15.14 -8.96
N LYS A 176 30.95 16.16 -9.56
CA LYS A 176 31.03 17.56 -9.11
C LYS A 176 29.77 17.97 -8.35
N ILE A 177 29.93 18.95 -7.45
CA ILE A 177 28.84 19.46 -6.61
C ILE A 177 27.71 20.10 -7.44
N ASN A 178 28.06 20.81 -8.51
CA ASN A 178 27.09 21.47 -9.41
C ASN A 178 26.16 20.48 -10.16
N GLU A 179 26.49 19.19 -10.17
CA GLU A 179 25.58 18.18 -10.71
C GLU A 179 24.36 17.94 -9.80
N LEU A 180 24.37 18.44 -8.56
CA LEU A 180 23.25 18.34 -7.63
C LEU A 180 22.07 19.23 -8.03
N ASP A 181 22.31 20.36 -8.68
CA ASP A 181 21.29 21.38 -8.98
C ASP A 181 20.09 20.79 -9.72
N PHE A 182 20.37 19.96 -10.74
CA PHE A 182 19.33 19.24 -11.48
C PHE A 182 18.44 18.35 -10.59
N TRP A 183 19.03 17.67 -9.60
CA TRP A 183 18.27 16.82 -8.68
C TRP A 183 17.48 17.66 -7.69
N ASP A 184 18.06 18.76 -7.22
CA ASP A 184 17.44 19.67 -6.26
C ASP A 184 16.19 20.33 -6.86
N GLU A 185 16.24 20.82 -8.10
CA GLU A 185 15.06 21.35 -8.80
C GLU A 185 13.92 20.31 -8.91
N LYS A 186 14.25 19.06 -9.25
CA LYS A 186 13.26 17.97 -9.32
C LYS A 186 12.68 17.64 -7.96
N LEU A 187 13.50 17.62 -6.90
CA LEU A 187 13.03 17.39 -5.54
C LEU A 187 12.15 18.52 -5.03
N ILE A 188 12.49 19.78 -5.31
CA ILE A 188 11.68 20.94 -4.95
C ILE A 188 10.30 20.84 -5.61
N THR A 189 10.26 20.56 -6.91
CA THR A 189 9.02 20.46 -7.68
C THR A 189 8.12 19.34 -7.14
N LEU A 190 8.64 18.12 -7.03
CA LEU A 190 7.88 16.95 -6.57
C LEU A 190 7.53 17.05 -5.08
N GLY A 191 8.48 17.50 -4.26
CA GLY A 191 8.33 17.66 -2.82
C GLY A 191 7.25 18.69 -2.47
N SER A 192 7.24 19.84 -3.14
CA SER A 192 6.22 20.87 -2.94
C SER A 192 4.82 20.36 -3.27
N PHE A 193 4.67 19.60 -4.37
CA PHE A 193 3.42 18.97 -4.73
C PHE A 193 2.94 17.95 -3.67
N ILE A 194 3.84 17.08 -3.21
CA ILE A 194 3.55 16.07 -2.17
C ILE A 194 3.13 16.75 -0.87
N ILE A 195 3.86 17.78 -0.43
CA ILE A 195 3.56 18.54 0.79
C ILE A 195 2.17 19.16 0.68
N LYS A 196 1.85 19.82 -0.44
CA LYS A 196 0.53 20.42 -0.68
C LYS A 196 -0.58 19.38 -0.56
N LYS A 197 -0.43 18.23 -1.20
CA LYS A 197 -1.43 17.14 -1.17
C LYS A 197 -1.62 16.55 0.21
N ARG A 198 -0.53 16.35 0.96
CA ARG A 198 -0.59 15.87 2.35
C ARG A 198 -1.29 16.88 3.25
N LYS A 199 -0.98 18.17 3.11
CA LYS A 199 -1.64 19.24 3.87
C LYS A 199 -3.15 19.24 3.60
N GLN A 200 -3.56 19.25 2.34
CA GLN A 200 -4.98 19.18 1.96
C GLN A 200 -5.69 17.96 2.57
N ALA A 201 -5.05 16.79 2.56
CA ALA A 201 -5.61 15.59 3.16
C ALA A 201 -5.79 15.71 4.68
N ILE A 202 -4.81 16.31 5.37
CA ILE A 202 -4.88 16.55 6.82
C ILE A 202 -5.96 17.58 7.15
N ASP A 203 -6.04 18.67 6.39
CA ASP A 203 -7.05 19.72 6.58
C ASP A 203 -8.46 19.11 6.45
N ASN A 204 -8.71 18.34 5.38
CA ASN A 204 -9.98 17.63 5.18
C ASN A 204 -10.28 16.63 6.30
N LEU A 205 -9.27 15.93 6.84
CA LEU A 205 -9.46 15.01 7.95
C LEU A 205 -9.87 15.78 9.21
N ASN A 206 -9.20 16.89 9.53
CA ASN A 206 -9.48 17.69 10.71
C ASN A 206 -10.88 18.31 10.71
N GLU A 207 -11.36 18.74 9.54
CA GLU A 207 -12.73 19.24 9.37
C GLU A 207 -13.78 18.20 9.77
N ASN A 208 -13.59 16.93 9.38
CA ASN A 208 -14.55 15.86 9.66
C ASN A 208 -14.34 15.20 11.04
N LEU A 209 -13.11 15.20 11.56
CA LEU A 209 -12.76 14.54 12.83
C LEU A 209 -13.39 15.25 14.03
N THR A 210 -13.54 16.57 13.98
CA THR A 210 -14.05 17.35 15.11
C THR A 210 -15.48 16.94 15.49
N ASP A 211 -16.34 16.73 14.49
CA ASP A 211 -17.74 16.36 14.71
C ASP A 211 -17.89 14.88 15.11
N ILE A 212 -17.09 14.00 14.51
CA ILE A 212 -17.06 12.57 14.85
C ILE A 212 -16.54 12.38 16.28
N TYR A 213 -15.47 13.08 16.65
CA TYR A 213 -14.89 13.01 18.00
C TYR A 213 -15.90 13.47 19.06
N LYS A 214 -16.59 14.59 18.84
CA LYS A 214 -17.66 15.06 19.72
C LYS A 214 -18.79 14.05 19.89
N THR A 215 -19.12 13.31 18.83
CA THR A 215 -20.18 12.30 18.85
C THR A 215 -19.79 11.04 19.65
N ILE A 216 -18.51 10.66 19.63
CA ILE A 216 -18.02 9.42 20.26
C ILE A 216 -17.53 9.66 21.70
N ALA A 217 -16.83 10.77 21.95
CA ALA A 217 -16.28 11.09 23.28
C ALA A 217 -17.31 11.76 24.21
N GLY A 218 -18.44 12.23 23.67
CA GLY A 218 -19.39 13.07 24.40
C GLY A 218 -18.85 14.50 24.61
N THR A 219 -19.73 15.44 24.96
CA THR A 219 -19.37 16.84 25.28
C THR A 219 -18.73 16.96 26.67
N GLY A 220 -17.70 16.18 26.96
CA GLY A 220 -17.09 16.11 28.27
C GLY A 220 -15.59 16.27 28.19
N GLU A 221 -15.12 17.51 28.07
CA GLU A 221 -13.93 18.06 28.74
C GLU A 221 -13.80 19.53 28.32
N SER A 222 -14.36 20.38 29.19
CA SER A 222 -14.15 21.83 29.26
C SER A 222 -13.28 22.15 30.44
#